data_AF-A0A0B0D1N2-F1
#
_entry.id   AF-A0A0B0D1N2-F1
#
_cell.length_a   1.000
_cell.length_b   1.000
_cell.length_c   1.000
_cell.angle_alpha   90.00
_cell.angle_beta   90.00
_cell.angle_gamma   90.00
#
_symmetry.space_group_name_H-M   'P 1'
#
loop_
_entity.id
_entity.type
_entity.pdbx_description
1 polymer ?
#
loop_
_entity_poly.entity_id
_entity_poly.type
_entity_poly.pdbx_seq_one_letter_code
_entity_poly.pdbx_strand_id
1 'polypeptide(L)'
;MLMTMKSKKHSFFILMNASLGLLTCFIYLYTWVAFSFMESMWSWEPLLSLAGSITLFILWNIYMLRNERNRYWAQAVFSYLGSIAIFAYFLT
;
A
#
# COMPACT_ATOMS: atom_id res chain seq x y z
N MET A 1 29.59 -5.88 7.52
CA MET A 1 29.09 -6.80 6.48
C MET A 1 27.67 -6.37 6.12
N LEU A 2 27.44 -5.81 4.92
CA LEU A 2 26.09 -5.50 4.45
C LEU A 2 25.42 -6.84 4.10
N MET A 3 24.43 -7.27 4.89
CA MET A 3 23.48 -8.29 4.42
C MET A 3 22.56 -7.62 3.40
N THR A 4 22.97 -7.66 2.15
CA THR A 4 22.12 -7.27 1.03
C THR A 4 21.10 -8.39 0.82
N MET A 5 19.81 -8.07 0.80
CA MET A 5 18.78 -9.07 0.46
C MET A 5 19.14 -9.71 -0.90
N LYS A 6 18.96 -11.03 -1.01
CA LYS A 6 19.12 -11.72 -2.30
C LYS A 6 18.24 -11.00 -3.34
N SER A 7 18.81 -10.66 -4.51
CA SER A 7 18.15 -9.84 -5.55
C SER A 7 16.70 -10.26 -5.85
N LYS A 8 16.41 -11.57 -5.94
CA LYS A 8 15.04 -12.08 -6.15
C LYS A 8 14.05 -11.70 -5.04
N LYS A 9 14.48 -11.69 -3.77
CA LYS A 9 13.64 -11.27 -2.63
C LYS A 9 13.40 -9.76 -2.64
N HIS A 10 14.39 -8.98 -3.07
CA HIS A 10 14.29 -7.52 -3.15
C HIS A 10 13.30 -7.07 -4.23
N SER A 11 13.34 -7.66 -5.43
CA SER A 11 12.35 -7.39 -6.47
C SER A 11 10.93 -7.79 -6.05
N PHE A 12 10.77 -8.94 -5.39
CA PHE A 12 9.48 -9.36 -4.86
C PHE A 12 8.95 -8.41 -3.78
N PHE A 13 9.82 -7.93 -2.90
CA PHE A 13 9.47 -6.96 -1.86
C PHE A 13 8.95 -5.63 -2.43
N ILE A 14 9.62 -5.08 -3.43
CA ILE A 14 9.16 -3.85 -4.11
C ILE A 14 7.84 -4.09 -4.81
N LEU A 15 7.73 -5.20 -5.57
CA LEU A 15 6.51 -5.54 -6.30
C LEU A 15 5.30 -5.66 -5.35
N MET A 16 5.45 -6.39 -4.24
CA MET A 16 4.36 -6.54 -3.26
C MET A 16 3.94 -5.21 -2.64
N ASN A 17 4.88 -4.32 -2.31
CA ASN A 17 4.55 -3.00 -1.77
C ASN A 17 3.85 -2.11 -2.79
N ALA A 18 4.29 -2.14 -4.06
CA ALA A 18 3.62 -1.44 -5.14
C ALA A 18 2.19 -1.98 -5.35
N SER A 19 2.02 -3.31 -5.37
CA SER A 19 0.71 -3.96 -5.46
C SER A 19 -0.21 -3.60 -4.29
N LEU A 20 0.31 -3.53 -3.05
CA LEU A 20 -0.48 -3.08 -1.90
C LEU A 20 -0.94 -1.63 -2.03
N GLY A 21 -0.10 -0.74 -2.59
CA GLY A 21 -0.50 0.64 -2.85
C GLY A 21 -1.61 0.74 -3.90
N LEU A 22 -1.51 -0.02 -4.99
CA LEU A 22 -2.57 -0.11 -6.00
C LEU A 22 -3.86 -0.69 -5.41
N LEU A 23 -3.75 -1.77 -4.64
CA LEU A 23 -4.88 -2.41 -3.98
C LEU A 23 -5.57 -1.45 -3.00
N THR A 24 -4.80 -0.61 -2.30
CA THR A 24 -5.36 0.46 -1.45
C THR A 24 -6.22 1.42 -2.28
N CYS A 25 -5.74 1.83 -3.46
CA CYS A 25 -6.47 2.71 -4.36
C CYS A 25 -7.77 2.05 -4.86
N PHE A 26 -7.70 0.79 -5.29
CA PHE A 26 -8.87 0.04 -5.75
C PHE A 26 -9.90 -0.16 -4.63
N ILE A 27 -9.46 -0.52 -3.42
CA ILE A 27 -10.35 -0.64 -2.27
C ILE A 27 -11.00 0.70 -1.97
N TYR A 28 -10.23 1.78 -1.90
CA TYR A 28 -10.76 3.11 -1.64
C TYR A 28 -11.82 3.53 -2.66
N LEU A 29 -11.52 3.39 -3.96
CA LEU A 29 -12.46 3.70 -5.03
C LEU A 29 -13.69 2.80 -5.01
N TYR A 30 -13.51 1.50 -4.80
CA TYR A 30 -14.63 0.56 -4.71
C TYR A 30 -15.57 0.91 -3.57
N THR A 31 -15.03 1.17 -2.38
CA THR A 31 -15.82 1.61 -1.24
C THR A 31 -16.49 2.95 -1.56
N TRP A 32 -15.75 3.93 -2.08
CA TRP A 32 -16.33 5.21 -2.43
C TRP A 32 -17.48 5.09 -3.44
N VAL A 33 -17.30 4.33 -4.52
CA VAL A 33 -18.33 4.08 -5.53
C VAL A 33 -19.53 3.34 -4.92
N ALA A 34 -19.31 2.24 -4.22
CA ALA A 34 -20.38 1.44 -3.61
C ALA A 34 -21.26 2.27 -2.66
N PHE A 35 -20.64 3.14 -1.85
CA PHE A 35 -21.35 4.00 -0.90
C PHE A 35 -21.92 5.27 -1.53
N SER A 36 -21.34 5.78 -2.63
CA SER A 36 -21.92 6.90 -3.39
C SER A 36 -23.28 6.55 -4.00
N PHE A 37 -23.51 5.27 -4.34
CA PHE A 37 -24.79 4.77 -4.82
C PHE A 37 -25.82 4.53 -3.70
N MET A 38 -25.42 4.54 -2.42
CA MET A 38 -26.29 4.32 -1.24
C MET A 38 -26.68 5.63 -0.52
N GLU A 39 -26.73 6.76 -1.24
CA GLU A 39 -27.24 8.08 -0.80
C GLU A 39 -26.45 8.86 0.28
N SER A 40 -25.39 8.32 0.89
CA SER A 40 -24.58 9.08 1.86
C SER A 40 -23.24 9.57 1.29
N MET A 41 -23.20 10.85 0.89
CA MET A 41 -21.96 11.53 0.45
C MET A 41 -20.94 11.76 1.58
N TRP A 42 -21.36 11.61 2.84
CA TRP A 42 -20.52 11.76 4.05
C TRP A 42 -20.27 10.41 4.72
N SER A 43 -19.84 9.44 3.92
CA SER A 43 -19.45 8.10 4.41
C SER A 43 -18.03 8.15 4.98
N TRP A 44 -17.88 7.68 6.22
CA TRP A 44 -16.57 7.43 6.85
C TRP A 44 -15.97 6.09 6.42
N GLU A 45 -16.75 5.27 5.72
CA GLU A 45 -16.40 3.94 5.24
C GLU A 45 -15.19 3.91 4.29
N PRO A 46 -15.01 4.85 3.35
CA PRO A 46 -13.80 4.94 2.53
C PRO A 46 -12.55 5.24 3.36
N LEU A 47 -12.67 6.08 4.41
CA LEU A 47 -11.57 6.37 5.34
C LEU A 47 -11.21 5.15 6.18
N LEU A 48 -12.20 4.38 6.65
CA LEU A 48 -11.97 3.10 7.33
C LEU A 48 -11.27 2.08 6.43
N SER A 49 -11.66 2.02 5.16
CA SER A 49 -11.05 1.15 4.16
C SER A 49 -9.59 1.55 3.88
N LEU A 50 -9.30 2.85 3.85
CA LEU A 50 -7.94 3.38 3.76
C LEU A 50 -7.11 3.00 4.99
N ALA A 51 -7.65 3.20 6.21
CA ALA A 51 -6.97 2.85 7.45
C ALA A 51 -6.69 1.34 7.55
N GLY A 52 -7.63 0.49 7.11
CA GLY A 52 -7.44 -0.95 7.03
C GLY A 52 -6.30 -1.33 6.06
N SER A 53 -6.25 -0.69 4.90
CA SER A 53 -5.21 -0.94 3.88
C SER A 53 -3.82 -0.51 4.36
N ILE A 54 -3.72 0.65 5.03
CA ILE A 54 -2.48 1.11 5.67
C ILE A 54 -2.03 0.14 6.76
N THR A 55 -2.96 -0.36 7.58
CA THR A 55 -2.66 -1.34 8.62
C THR A 55 -2.11 -2.63 8.02
N LEU A 56 -2.70 -3.12 6.92
CA LEU A 56 -2.19 -4.28 6.17
C LEU A 56 -0.77 -4.03 5.63
N PHE A 57 -0.50 -2.84 5.07
CA PHE A 57 0.83 -2.45 4.62
C PHE A 57 1.86 -2.48 5.76
N ILE A 58 1.51 -1.93 6.93
CA ILE A 58 2.40 -1.92 8.09
C ILE A 58 2.67 -3.34 8.58
N LEU A 59 1.64 -4.16 8.78
CA LEU A 59 1.77 -5.54 9.26
C LEU A 59 2.61 -6.40 8.30
N TRP A 60 2.38 -6.28 6.99
CA TRP A 60 3.15 -6.97 5.97
C TRP A 60 4.63 -6.60 6.00
N ASN A 61 4.95 -5.30 6.09
CA ASN A 61 6.33 -4.84 6.11
C ASN A 61 7.01 -5.16 7.44
N ILE A 62 6.32 -5.12 8.57
CA ILE A 62 6.86 -5.59 9.86
C ILE A 62 7.24 -7.08 9.75
N TYR A 63 6.35 -7.92 9.21
CA TYR A 63 6.61 -9.35 9.04
C TYR A 63 7.81 -9.60 8.12
N MET A 64 7.86 -8.93 6.97
CA MET A 64 8.89 -9.14 5.95
C MET A 64 10.26 -8.55 6.36
N LEU A 65 10.26 -7.42 7.08
CA LEU A 65 11.46 -6.73 7.54
C LEU A 65 11.90 -7.17 8.94
N ARG A 66 11.19 -8.08 9.61
CA ARG A 66 11.55 -8.58 10.95
C ARG A 66 13.00 -9.08 11.03
N ASN A 67 13.50 -9.65 9.94
CA ASN A 67 14.85 -10.21 9.86
C ASN A 67 15.87 -9.26 9.21
N GLU A 68 15.45 -8.09 8.72
CA GLU A 68 16.30 -7.12 8.05
C GLU A 68 16.40 -5.85 8.90
N ARG A 69 17.60 -5.27 9.06
CA ARG A 69 17.89 -4.20 10.04
C ARG A 69 17.28 -2.83 9.66
N ASN A 70 15.94 -2.72 9.63
CA ASN A 70 15.10 -1.53 9.32
C ASN A 70 15.44 -0.74 8.03
N ARG A 71 16.43 -1.17 7.26
CA ARG A 71 17.03 -0.39 6.19
C ARG A 71 16.15 -0.24 4.95
N TYR A 72 15.18 -1.14 4.76
CA TYR A 72 14.31 -1.17 3.58
C TYR A 72 12.93 -0.54 3.80
N TRP A 73 12.65 0.02 4.99
CA TRP A 73 11.39 0.73 5.25
C TRP A 73 11.19 1.92 4.31
N ALA A 74 12.24 2.70 4.06
CA ALA A 74 12.19 3.81 3.12
C ALA A 74 11.80 3.34 1.70
N GLN A 75 12.30 2.16 1.28
CA GLN A 75 11.95 1.58 -0.03
C GLN A 75 10.51 1.06 -0.07
N ALA A 76 10.02 0.46 1.02
CA ALA A 76 8.62 0.05 1.13
C ALA A 76 7.66 1.24 0.98
N VAL A 77 7.91 2.29 1.78
CA VAL A 77 7.10 3.51 1.79
C VAL A 77 7.16 4.19 0.42
N PHE A 78 8.34 4.30 -0.18
CA PHE A 78 8.49 4.91 -1.50
C PHE A 78 7.77 4.10 -2.60
N SER A 79 7.85 2.77 -2.56
CA SER A 79 7.18 1.91 -3.54
C SER A 79 5.65 1.95 -3.38
N TYR A 80 5.16 2.01 -2.14
CA TYR A 80 3.75 2.10 -1.80
C TYR A 80 3.14 3.46 -2.15
N LEU A 81 3.74 4.56 -1.67
CA LEU A 81 3.28 5.90 -2.00
C LEU A 81 3.49 6.24 -3.47
N GLY A 82 4.58 5.76 -4.07
CA GLY A 82 4.85 5.93 -5.49
C GLY A 82 3.78 5.29 -6.36
N SER A 83 3.32 4.07 -6.04
CA SER A 83 2.24 3.44 -6.81
C SER A 83 0.90 4.14 -6.62
N ILE A 84 0.60 4.66 -5.42
CA ILE A 84 -0.58 5.50 -5.17
C ILE A 84 -0.51 6.79 -6.00
N ALA A 85 0.63 7.49 -5.99
CA ALA A 85 0.81 8.74 -6.73
C ALA A 85 0.69 8.53 -8.25
N ILE A 86 1.30 7.47 -8.78
CA ILE A 86 1.17 7.09 -10.20
C ILE A 86 -0.29 6.78 -10.52
N PHE A 87 -0.97 5.99 -9.69
CA PHE A 87 -2.38 5.67 -9.88
C PHE A 87 -3.24 6.94 -9.90
N ALA A 88 -3.04 7.84 -8.93
CA ALA A 88 -3.74 9.11 -8.85
C ALA A 88 -3.49 9.98 -10.09
N TYR A 89 -2.25 10.02 -10.59
CA TYR A 89 -1.90 10.73 -11.82
C TYR A 89 -2.64 10.18 -13.05
N PHE A 90 -2.79 8.86 -13.17
CA PHE A 90 -3.54 8.25 -14.27
C PHE A 90 -5.06 8.34 -14.12
N LEU A 91 -5.55 8.68 -12.92
CA LEU A 91 -6.97 8.89 -12.64
C LEU A 91 -7.44 10.32 -13.03
N THR A 92 -6.50 11.27 -13.13
CA THR A 92 -6.71 12.63 -13.69
C THR A 92 -6.77 12.63 -15.20
#